data_AF-A0A0J6TGY5-F1
#
_entry.id   AF-A0A0J6TGY5-F1
#
_cell.length_a   1.000
_cell.length_b   1.000
_cell.length_c   1.000
_cell.angle_alpha   90.00
_cell.angle_beta   90.00
_cell.angle_gamma   90.00
#
_symmetry.space_group_name_H-M   'P 1'
#
loop_
_entity.id
_entity.type
_entity.pdbx_description
1 polymer ?
#
loop_
_entity_poly.entity_id
_entity_poly.type
_entity_poly.pdbx_seq_one_letter_code
_entity_poly.pdbx_strand_id
1 'polypeptide(L)'
;MPTLSDRQRVELAIPAYLLYALTAAPGVFVPADPDLAARAEADIAALRADLQAALLEPFGDLTEKKQCALLRRVERIGKGVITGWGNRPALSVMLTLWYFVKDLTDREVLILWEGSAMERATSRLLPMFAHGFDEQKRDATAQEQARQLLACLQTEGLYD
;
A
#
# COMPACT_ATOMS: atom_id res chain seq x y z
N MET A 1 13.77 -3.40 -16.84
CA MET A 1 12.72 -4.16 -16.13
C MET A 1 12.26 -5.32 -17.00
N PRO A 2 11.92 -6.48 -16.42
CA PRO A 2 11.24 -7.53 -17.17
C PRO A 2 9.95 -6.98 -17.81
N THR A 3 9.54 -7.54 -18.94
CA THR A 3 8.34 -7.10 -19.64
C THR A 3 7.11 -7.53 -18.83
N LEU A 4 6.53 -6.60 -18.07
CA LEU A 4 5.38 -6.86 -17.21
C LEU A 4 4.10 -6.96 -18.04
N SER A 5 3.29 -7.98 -17.75
CA SER A 5 1.91 -8.06 -18.25
C SER A 5 1.03 -6.97 -17.63
N ASP A 6 -0.08 -6.62 -18.30
CA ASP A 6 -1.04 -5.65 -17.77
C ASP A 6 -1.58 -6.05 -16.39
N ARG A 7 -1.69 -7.36 -16.11
CA ARG A 7 -2.07 -7.90 -14.81
C ARG A 7 -1.02 -7.57 -13.74
N GLN A 8 0.24 -7.93 -13.99
CA GLN A 8 1.35 -7.68 -13.06
C GLN A 8 1.55 -6.20 -12.76
N ARG A 9 1.33 -5.33 -13.75
CA ARG A 9 1.41 -3.88 -13.54
C ARG A 9 0.33 -3.38 -12.59
N VAL A 10 -0.88 -3.92 -12.69
CA VAL A 10 -1.99 -3.63 -11.78
C VAL A 10 -1.70 -4.20 -10.38
N GLU A 11 -1.19 -5.43 -10.28
CA GLU A 11 -0.77 -6.06 -9.01
C GLU A 11 0.31 -5.23 -8.29
N LEU A 12 1.30 -4.70 -9.02
CA LEU A 12 2.34 -3.83 -8.45
C LEU A 12 1.80 -2.47 -7.99
N ALA A 13 0.80 -1.93 -8.69
CA ALA A 13 0.25 -0.60 -8.44
C ALA A 13 -0.77 -0.57 -7.29
N ILE A 14 -1.50 -1.66 -7.03
CA ILE A 14 -2.58 -1.71 -6.03
C ILE A 14 -2.09 -1.42 -4.60
N PRO A 15 -1.02 -2.04 -4.09
CA PRO A 15 -0.53 -1.74 -2.74
C PRO A 15 -0.17 -0.26 -2.57
N ALA A 16 0.51 0.31 -3.56
CA ALA A 16 0.88 1.72 -3.57
C ALA A 16 -0.37 2.63 -3.55
N TYR A 17 -1.39 2.30 -4.35
CA TYR A 17 -2.66 3.03 -4.36
C TYR A 17 -3.35 3.01 -3.01
N LEU A 18 -3.48 1.83 -2.38
CA LEU A 18 -4.17 1.66 -1.11
C LEU A 18 -3.46 2.39 0.04
N LEU A 19 -2.13 2.25 0.12
CA LEU A 19 -1.32 2.97 1.11
C LEU A 19 -1.36 4.48 0.87
N TYR A 20 -1.30 4.93 -0.38
CA TYR A 20 -1.39 6.35 -0.71
C TYR A 20 -2.73 6.94 -0.29
N ALA A 21 -3.84 6.26 -0.60
CA ALA A 21 -5.17 6.66 -0.18
C ALA A 21 -5.28 6.76 1.35
N LEU A 22 -4.66 5.82 2.07
CA LEU A 22 -4.64 5.83 3.53
C LEU A 22 -3.87 7.04 4.09
N THR A 23 -2.81 7.53 3.43
CA THR A 23 -2.12 8.76 3.87
C THR A 23 -2.98 10.02 3.84
N ALA A 24 -4.09 10.00 3.10
CA ALA A 24 -5.05 11.10 3.06
C ALA A 24 -6.13 11.00 4.17
N ALA A 25 -6.22 9.87 4.88
CA ALA A 25 -7.20 9.70 5.94
C ALA A 25 -6.76 10.44 7.22
N PRO A 26 -7.69 11.13 7.91
CA PRO A 26 -7.38 11.83 9.14
C PRO A 26 -7.00 10.85 10.25
N GLY A 27 -6.06 11.23 11.11
CA GLY A 27 -5.72 10.45 12.30
C GLY A 27 -4.79 9.25 12.08
N VAL A 28 -4.35 8.99 10.85
CA VAL A 28 -3.49 7.82 10.53
C VAL A 28 -2.07 7.98 11.05
N PHE A 29 -1.50 9.18 10.87
CA PHE A 29 -0.11 9.49 11.20
C PHE A 29 -0.06 10.69 12.16
N VAL A 30 -0.70 10.53 13.31
CA VAL A 30 -0.62 11.54 14.37
C VAL A 30 0.62 11.21 15.21
N PRO A 31 1.58 12.14 15.34
CA PRO A 31 2.75 11.90 16.17
C PRO A 31 2.31 11.77 17.64
N ALA A 32 2.92 10.83 18.36
CA ALA A 32 2.67 10.65 19.79
C ALA A 32 3.20 11.85 20.62
N ASP A 33 4.24 12.51 20.12
CA ASP A 33 4.85 13.69 20.70
C ASP A 33 4.69 14.89 19.75
N PRO A 34 4.04 15.99 20.18
CA PRO A 34 3.92 17.22 19.40
C PRO A 34 5.26 17.79 18.92
N ASP A 35 6.35 17.58 19.66
CA ASP A 35 7.68 18.07 19.29
C ASP A 35 8.25 17.32 18.06
N LEU A 36 7.70 16.13 17.75
CA LEU A 36 8.02 15.35 16.57
C LEU A 36 7.13 15.68 15.37
N ALA A 37 6.19 16.63 15.48
CA ALA A 37 5.19 16.88 14.43
C ALA A 37 5.80 17.32 13.10
N ALA A 38 6.77 18.24 13.11
CA ALA A 38 7.44 18.68 11.88
C ALA A 38 8.22 17.54 11.21
N ARG A 39 8.80 16.63 12.01
CA ARG A 39 9.50 15.46 11.49
C ARG A 39 8.53 14.45 10.89
N ALA A 40 7.43 14.16 11.59
CA ALA A 40 6.37 13.29 11.12
C ALA A 40 5.76 13.80 9.81
N GLU A 41 5.52 15.10 9.68
CA GLU A 41 5.03 15.71 8.44
C GLU A 41 6.00 15.51 7.27
N ALA A 42 7.29 15.73 7.49
CA ALA A 42 8.32 15.49 6.47
C ALA A 42 8.41 14.01 6.07
N ASP A 43 8.34 13.09 7.03
CA ASP A 43 8.37 11.65 6.77
C ASP A 43 7.11 11.18 6.02
N ILE A 44 5.92 11.72 6.36
CA ILE A 44 4.67 11.46 5.62
C ILE A 44 4.76 12.00 4.18
N ALA A 45 5.29 13.21 3.99
CA ALA A 45 5.46 13.79 2.66
C ALA A 45 6.39 12.95 1.79
N ALA A 46 7.51 12.47 2.35
CA ALA A 46 8.43 11.58 1.67
C ALA A 46 7.78 10.23 1.33
N LEU A 47 7.04 9.63 2.27
CA LEU A 47 6.26 8.41 2.05
C LEU A 47 5.26 8.59 0.90
N ARG A 48 4.52 9.70 0.87
CA ARG A 48 3.55 10.00 -0.19
C ARG A 48 4.21 10.13 -1.55
N ALA A 49 5.38 10.77 -1.63
CA ALA A 49 6.15 10.87 -2.86
C ALA A 49 6.60 9.49 -3.36
N ASP A 50 7.14 8.64 -2.48
CA ASP A 50 7.54 7.28 -2.84
C ASP A 50 6.33 6.42 -3.26
N LEU A 51 5.19 6.51 -2.57
CA LEU A 51 3.97 5.79 -2.94
C LEU A 51 3.37 6.26 -4.28
N GLN A 52 3.42 7.56 -4.55
CA GLN A 52 2.98 8.09 -5.84
C GLN A 52 3.90 7.63 -6.97
N ALA A 53 5.21 7.60 -6.75
CA ALA A 53 6.16 7.05 -7.70
C ALA A 53 5.91 5.55 -7.91
N ALA A 54 5.71 4.77 -6.83
CA ALA A 54 5.42 3.34 -6.88
C ALA A 54 4.11 3.01 -7.63
N LEU A 55 3.11 3.90 -7.55
CA LEU A 55 1.87 3.77 -8.30
C LEU A 55 2.10 3.92 -9.82
N LEU A 56 3.05 4.76 -10.24
CA LEU A 56 3.27 5.10 -11.64
C LEU A 56 4.39 4.28 -12.30
N GLU A 57 5.38 3.85 -11.52
CA GLU A 57 6.55 3.09 -11.95
C GLU A 57 6.20 1.87 -12.83
N PRO A 58 5.17 1.04 -12.51
CA PRO A 58 4.79 -0.11 -13.32
C PRO A 58 4.22 0.25 -14.70
N PHE A 59 4.00 1.53 -15.03
CA PHE A 59 3.40 1.96 -16.28
C PHE A 59 4.30 2.88 -17.12
N GLY A 60 5.53 3.18 -16.66
CA GLY A 60 6.37 4.23 -17.24
C GLY A 60 6.81 4.01 -18.70
N ASP A 61 6.77 2.78 -19.19
CA ASP A 61 7.09 2.39 -20.58
C ASP A 61 5.87 2.35 -21.50
N LEU A 62 4.65 2.58 -20.98
CA LEU A 62 3.42 2.49 -21.77
C LEU A 62 3.07 3.83 -22.44
N THR A 63 2.25 3.76 -23.50
CA THR A 63 1.63 4.95 -24.07
C THR A 63 0.63 5.57 -23.08
N GLU A 64 0.45 6.89 -23.12
CA GLU A 64 -0.47 7.61 -22.23
C GLU A 64 -1.88 7.01 -22.21
N LYS A 65 -2.40 6.60 -23.38
CA LYS A 65 -3.72 5.97 -23.49
C LYS A 65 -3.79 4.67 -22.69
N LYS A 66 -2.75 3.83 -22.77
CA LYS A 66 -2.72 2.54 -22.07
C LYS A 66 -2.46 2.74 -20.58
N GLN A 67 -1.58 3.65 -20.21
CA GLN A 67 -1.36 4.05 -18.82
C GLN A 67 -2.66 4.54 -18.17
N CYS A 68 -3.39 5.45 -18.81
CA CYS A 68 -4.69 5.92 -18.32
C CYS A 68 -5.70 4.79 -18.12
N ALA A 69 -5.77 3.84 -19.04
CA ALA A 69 -6.69 2.71 -18.95
C ALA A 69 -6.38 1.79 -17.74
N LEU A 70 -5.10 1.49 -17.53
CA LEU A 70 -4.67 0.65 -16.42
C LEU A 70 -4.77 1.37 -15.07
N LEU A 71 -4.44 2.65 -14.99
CA LEU A 71 -4.64 3.45 -13.77
C LEU A 71 -6.11 3.51 -13.37
N ARG A 72 -7.04 3.68 -14.32
CA ARG A 72 -8.48 3.61 -14.03
C ARG A 72 -8.90 2.24 -13.49
N ARG A 73 -8.29 1.16 -13.97
CA ARG A 73 -8.53 -0.19 -13.43
C ARG A 73 -8.03 -0.30 -11.99
N VAL A 74 -6.81 0.19 -11.69
CA VAL A 74 -6.28 0.25 -10.33
C VAL A 74 -7.21 1.04 -9.41
N GLU A 75 -7.63 2.23 -9.84
CA GLU A 75 -8.55 3.07 -9.07
C GLU A 75 -9.89 2.38 -8.81
N ARG A 76 -10.48 1.71 -9.81
CA ARG A 76 -11.76 1.00 -9.65
C ARG A 76 -11.66 -0.08 -8.58
N ILE A 77 -10.62 -0.91 -8.66
CA ILE A 77 -10.38 -2.01 -7.72
C ILE A 77 -10.10 -1.45 -6.33
N GLY A 78 -9.19 -0.48 -6.23
CA GLY A 78 -8.82 0.15 -4.96
C GLY A 78 -9.99 0.85 -4.28
N LYS A 79 -10.84 1.59 -5.02
CA LYS A 79 -12.07 2.19 -4.47
C LYS A 79 -13.03 1.13 -3.95
N GLY A 80 -13.16 -0.01 -4.63
CA GLY A 80 -13.95 -1.15 -4.15
C GLY A 80 -13.46 -1.66 -2.79
N VAL A 81 -12.15 -1.86 -2.67
CA VAL A 81 -11.49 -2.25 -1.41
C VAL A 81 -11.71 -1.21 -0.31
N ILE A 82 -11.45 0.06 -0.58
CA ILE A 82 -11.58 1.17 0.39
C ILE A 82 -13.02 1.28 0.89
N THR A 83 -14.00 1.13 0.00
CA THR A 83 -15.43 1.15 0.38
C THR A 83 -15.75 0.03 1.37
N GLY A 84 -15.13 -1.15 1.22
CA GLY A 84 -15.29 -2.28 2.13
C GLY A 84 -14.67 -2.08 3.52
N TRP A 85 -13.83 -1.06 3.72
CA TRP A 85 -13.25 -0.79 5.04
C TRP A 85 -14.20 -0.08 5.99
N GLY A 86 -15.18 0.69 5.49
CA GLY A 86 -16.13 1.43 6.33
C GLY A 86 -15.44 2.34 7.37
N ASN A 87 -15.96 2.40 8.59
CA ASN A 87 -15.43 3.23 9.70
C ASN A 87 -14.33 2.52 10.52
N ARG A 88 -13.53 1.64 9.88
CA ARG A 88 -12.41 0.99 10.59
C ARG A 88 -11.39 2.04 11.04
N PRO A 89 -10.75 1.85 12.22
CA PRO A 89 -9.65 2.70 12.64
C PRO A 89 -8.54 2.69 11.60
N ALA A 90 -8.03 3.87 11.24
CA ALA A 90 -6.92 4.07 10.31
C ALA A 90 -5.73 3.14 10.59
N LEU A 91 -5.40 2.97 11.88
CA LEU A 91 -4.35 2.08 12.35
C LEU A 91 -4.57 0.61 11.96
N SER A 92 -5.81 0.13 12.08
CA SER A 92 -6.18 -1.24 11.71
C SER A 92 -6.06 -1.47 10.21
N VAL A 93 -6.46 -0.48 9.41
CA VAL A 93 -6.31 -0.51 7.95
C VAL A 93 -4.84 -0.51 7.56
N MET A 94 -4.01 0.32 8.21
CA MET A 94 -2.58 0.36 7.97
C MET A 94 -1.91 -0.99 8.23
N LEU A 95 -2.16 -1.61 9.40
CA LEU A 95 -1.60 -2.92 9.74
C LEU A 95 -2.04 -4.01 8.75
N THR A 96 -3.30 -3.96 8.32
CA THR A 96 -3.82 -4.87 7.31
C THR A 96 -3.06 -4.74 5.99
N LEU A 97 -2.82 -3.51 5.53
CA LEU A 97 -2.06 -3.26 4.30
C LEU A 97 -0.59 -3.66 4.44
N TRP A 98 0.01 -3.42 5.60
CA TRP A 98 1.38 -3.87 5.89
C TRP A 98 1.49 -5.40 5.80
N TYR A 99 0.62 -6.14 6.49
CA TYR A 99 0.62 -7.59 6.44
C TYR A 99 0.30 -8.14 5.05
N PHE A 100 -0.55 -7.46 4.30
CA PHE A 100 -0.86 -7.81 2.92
C PHE A 100 0.38 -7.70 2.02
N VAL A 101 1.10 -6.57 2.09
CA VAL A 101 2.36 -6.40 1.33
C VAL A 101 3.39 -7.43 1.77
N LYS A 102 3.55 -7.60 3.09
CA LYS A 102 4.50 -8.56 3.66
C LYS A 102 4.24 -9.99 3.18
N ASP A 103 3.00 -10.47 3.24
CA ASP A 103 2.63 -11.82 2.78
C ASP A 103 2.96 -12.01 1.30
N LEU A 104 2.61 -11.02 0.46
CA LEU A 104 2.88 -11.07 -0.97
C LEU A 104 4.38 -11.10 -1.29
N THR A 105 5.19 -10.35 -0.56
CA THR A 105 6.65 -10.33 -0.76
C THR A 105 7.33 -11.57 -0.20
N ASP A 106 6.91 -12.05 0.98
CA ASP A 106 7.45 -13.26 1.61
C ASP A 106 7.21 -14.51 0.73
N ARG A 107 6.07 -14.53 0.01
CA ARG A 107 5.68 -15.62 -0.89
C ARG A 107 6.18 -15.43 -2.32
N GLU A 108 6.97 -14.39 -2.58
CA GLU A 108 7.48 -14.02 -3.91
C GLU A 108 6.38 -13.80 -4.98
N VAL A 109 5.13 -13.58 -4.55
CA VAL A 109 4.01 -13.25 -5.44
C VAL A 109 4.15 -11.82 -5.96
N LEU A 110 4.64 -10.92 -5.10
CA LEU A 110 4.97 -9.55 -5.44
C LEU A 110 6.47 -9.34 -5.25
N ILE A 111 7.19 -9.14 -6.35
CA ILE A 111 8.63 -8.86 -6.32
C ILE A 111 8.84 -7.35 -6.27
N LEU A 112 9.34 -6.86 -5.13
CA LEU A 112 9.82 -5.48 -5.03
C LEU A 112 11.29 -5.45 -5.45
N TRP A 113 11.60 -4.73 -6.52
CA TRP A 113 12.99 -4.58 -6.93
C TRP A 113 13.76 -3.69 -5.97
N GLU A 114 15.03 -4.01 -5.77
CA GLU A 114 15.97 -3.16 -5.04
C GLU A 114 16.00 -1.76 -5.67
N GLY A 115 15.88 -0.74 -4.82
CA GLY A 115 15.79 0.65 -5.20
C GLY A 115 14.44 1.08 -5.79
N SER A 116 13.45 0.19 -5.93
CA SER A 116 12.11 0.58 -6.41
C SER A 116 11.44 1.57 -5.47
N ALA A 117 10.51 2.37 -6.00
CA ALA A 117 9.78 3.32 -5.16
C ALA A 117 8.96 2.63 -4.06
N MET A 118 8.47 1.42 -4.33
CA MET A 118 7.73 0.62 -3.36
C MET A 118 8.63 0.07 -2.24
N GLU A 119 9.84 -0.38 -2.54
CA GLU A 119 10.81 -0.79 -1.52
C GLU A 119 11.17 0.38 -0.59
N ARG A 120 11.38 1.59 -1.15
CA ARG A 120 11.62 2.79 -0.34
C ARG A 120 10.40 3.14 0.53
N ALA A 121 9.20 3.09 -0.04
CA ALA A 121 7.96 3.36 0.71
C ALA A 121 7.79 2.40 1.90
N THR A 122 7.98 1.09 1.67
CA THR A 122 7.87 0.06 2.73
C THR A 122 8.94 0.21 3.80
N SER A 123 10.18 0.53 3.41
CA SER A 123 11.28 0.80 4.35
C SER A 123 11.01 2.02 5.25
N ARG A 124 10.28 3.03 4.76
CA ARG A 124 9.86 4.20 5.55
C ARG A 124 8.66 3.92 6.45
N LEU A 125 7.76 3.02 6.06
CA LEU A 125 6.59 2.66 6.86
C LEU A 125 6.99 1.97 8.18
N LEU A 126 8.04 1.14 8.16
CA LEU A 126 8.48 0.35 9.31
C LEU A 126 8.83 1.19 10.56
N PRO A 127 9.70 2.21 10.47
CA PRO A 127 10.00 3.09 11.61
C PRO A 127 8.78 3.85 12.14
N MET A 128 7.80 4.17 11.29
CA MET A 128 6.56 4.83 11.73
C MET A 128 5.72 3.90 12.63
N PHE A 129 5.96 2.58 12.60
CA PHE A 129 5.34 1.61 13.52
C PHE A 129 6.02 1.53 14.89
N ALA A 130 7.29 1.93 15.03
CA ALA A 130 8.03 1.77 16.28
C ALA A 130 7.52 2.69 17.42
N HIS A 131 6.69 3.68 17.12
CA HIS A 131 6.31 4.75 18.06
C HIS A 131 4.87 4.67 18.61
N GLY A 132 4.08 3.62 18.34
CA GLY A 132 2.66 3.66 18.72
C GLY A 132 1.85 2.37 18.80
N PHE A 133 2.46 1.18 18.84
CA PHE A 133 1.70 -0.06 18.70
C PHE A 133 1.78 -0.94 19.94
N ASP A 134 0.61 -1.24 20.49
CA ASP A 134 0.39 -2.29 21.48
C ASP A 134 0.33 -3.63 20.69
N GLU A 135 1.48 -4.30 20.58
CA GLU A 135 1.84 -5.19 19.46
C GLU A 135 1.06 -6.51 19.38
N GLN A 136 0.61 -7.11 20.49
CA GLN A 136 0.26 -8.54 20.45
C GLN A 136 -1.19 -8.90 20.07
N LYS A 137 -2.20 -8.10 20.45
CA LYS A 137 -3.62 -8.44 20.18
C LYS A 137 -4.14 -7.95 18.82
N ARG A 138 -3.52 -6.93 18.26
CA ARG A 138 -3.92 -6.34 16.96
C ARG A 138 -3.34 -7.12 15.78
N ASP A 139 -2.34 -7.95 16.05
CA ASP A 139 -1.56 -8.66 15.04
C ASP A 139 -2.36 -9.74 14.31
N ALA A 140 -2.98 -10.67 15.05
CA ALA A 140 -3.73 -11.78 14.46
C ALA A 140 -4.94 -11.31 13.63
N THR A 141 -5.64 -10.28 14.11
CA THR A 141 -6.78 -9.70 13.38
C THR A 141 -6.34 -9.00 12.09
N ALA A 142 -5.24 -8.25 12.13
CA ALA A 142 -4.73 -7.57 10.94
C ALA A 142 -4.22 -8.56 9.88
N GLN A 143 -3.54 -9.63 10.32
CA GLN A 143 -3.14 -10.72 9.42
C GLN A 143 -4.35 -11.41 8.78
N GLU A 144 -5.41 -11.69 9.55
CA GLU A 144 -6.63 -12.27 9.00
C GLU A 144 -7.32 -11.33 8.01
N GLN A 145 -7.40 -10.03 8.32
CA GLN A 145 -7.92 -9.04 7.39
C GLN A 145 -7.07 -8.93 6.11
N ALA A 146 -5.75 -9.13 6.21
CA ALA A 146 -4.85 -9.13 5.06
C ALA A 146 -5.12 -10.33 4.15
N ARG A 147 -5.38 -11.52 4.72
CA ARG A 147 -5.81 -12.71 3.96
C ARG A 147 -7.15 -12.49 3.27
N GLN A 148 -8.11 -11.87 3.95
CA GLN A 148 -9.41 -11.54 3.35
C GLN A 148 -9.28 -10.53 2.21
N LEU A 149 -8.39 -9.54 2.36
CA LEU A 149 -8.06 -8.61 1.29
C LEU A 149 -7.46 -9.33 0.09
N LEU A 150 -6.49 -10.23 0.31
CA LEU A 150 -5.90 -11.03 -0.75
C LEU A 150 -6.96 -11.88 -1.47
N ALA A 151 -7.82 -12.59 -0.73
CA ALA A 151 -8.90 -13.39 -1.30
C ALA A 151 -9.85 -12.53 -2.15
N CYS A 152 -10.19 -11.33 -1.71
CA CYS A 152 -10.99 -10.39 -2.49
C CYS A 152 -10.30 -10.00 -3.80
N LEU A 153 -9.00 -9.71 -3.78
CA LEU A 153 -8.25 -9.35 -4.98
C LEU A 153 -8.07 -10.53 -5.95
N GLN A 154 -7.97 -11.76 -5.43
CA GLN A 154 -7.97 -12.98 -6.23
C GLN A 154 -9.29 -13.19 -6.98
N THR A 155 -10.43 -12.79 -6.41
CA THR A 155 -11.70 -12.80 -7.17
C THR A 155 -11.72 -11.81 -8.35
N GLU A 156 -10.85 -10.80 -8.36
CA GLU A 156 -10.64 -9.89 -9.49
C GLU A 156 -9.57 -10.42 -10.49
N GLY A 157 -9.07 -11.65 -10.29
CA GLY A 157 -8.05 -12.30 -11.10
C GLY A 157 -6.65 -11.70 -10.91
N LEU A 158 -6.29 -11.38 -9.67
CA LEU A 158 -5.01 -10.80 -9.27
C LEU A 158 -4.35 -11.67 -8.20
N TYR A 159 -3.01 -11.76 -8.22
CA TYR A 159 -2.23 -12.51 -7.23
C TYR A 159 -2.56 -14.01 -7.20
N ASP A 160 -2.80 -14.56 -8.39
CA ASP A 160 -2.97 -16.00 -8.64
C ASP A 160 -1.61 -16.69 -8.86
#